data_AF-A0A662XET2-F1
#
_entry.id   AF-A0A662XET2-F1
#
_cell.length_a   1.000
_cell.length_b   1.000
_cell.length_c   1.000
_cell.angle_alpha   90.00
_cell.angle_beta   90.00
_cell.angle_gamma   90.00
#
_symmetry.space_group_name_H-M   'P 1'
#
loop_
_entity.id
_entity.type
_entity.pdbx_description
1 polymer ?
#
loop_
_entity_poly.entity_id
_entity_poly.type
_entity_poly.pdbx_seq_one_letter_code
_entity_poly.pdbx_strand_id
1 'polypeptide(L)'
;MFKEDTEMNKIEVLPGLRNIIDDYTEKAKASAEDVKLVLLDKHSGLAKQVDAFTTTYKKFQVEAQEASIRAVETHRRTAKQLLRQASAAHSATASDADGSGSSVGLQLLQDAEASSEKLHGELMNLESDLVETAQELIAAMEGSIEAIGSEAREVATEHFRTIEVLENNFFENVSQLAVTLLERMASEDGEDDDYLTDECRAILNDRDALNNAINGSHDIHIGKLLAQEDAMREQSLAKVAEIVKNAKEQEWTRNRARIAEVLHIKAKHLSEINHVRDEINRVDEEFY
;
A
#
# COMPACT_ATOMS: atom_id res chain seq x y z
N MET A 1 6.93 -5.72 28.58
CA MET A 1 6.48 -5.34 29.93
C MET A 1 7.50 -5.88 30.93
N PHE A 2 7.36 -7.08 31.50
CA PHE A 2 8.28 -7.59 32.55
C PHE A 2 9.79 -7.54 32.27
N LYS A 3 10.25 -7.82 31.04
CA LYS A 3 11.69 -7.82 30.72
C LYS A 3 12.35 -6.44 30.89
N GLU A 4 11.58 -5.38 30.73
CA GLU A 4 12.05 -3.99 30.78
C GLU A 4 11.62 -3.28 32.07
N ASP A 5 10.92 -4.00 32.96
CA ASP A 5 10.47 -3.49 34.24
C ASP A 5 11.59 -3.66 35.27
N THR A 6 12.26 -2.55 35.59
CA THR A 6 13.31 -2.51 36.60
C THR A 6 12.78 -2.50 38.03
N GLU A 7 11.50 -2.18 38.22
CA GLU A 7 10.85 -2.10 39.53
C GLU A 7 10.38 -3.49 40.00
N MET A 8 9.92 -4.35 39.09
CA MET A 8 9.55 -5.74 39.41
C MET A 8 10.72 -6.53 40.03
N ASN A 9 11.94 -6.29 39.55
CA ASN A 9 13.14 -6.96 40.09
C ASN A 9 13.37 -6.64 41.58
N LYS A 10 12.87 -5.49 42.06
CA LYS A 10 13.00 -5.10 43.47
C LYS A 10 12.03 -5.85 44.38
N ILE A 11 10.99 -6.47 43.82
CA ILE A 11 9.96 -7.20 44.59
C ILE A 11 9.89 -8.68 44.23
N GLU A 12 10.77 -9.19 43.36
CA GLU A 12 10.82 -10.60 42.93
C GLU A 12 11.00 -11.58 44.10
N VAL A 13 11.58 -11.11 45.22
CA VAL A 13 11.77 -11.88 46.45
C VAL A 13 10.47 -12.17 47.22
N LEU A 14 9.35 -11.53 46.87
CA LEU A 14 8.08 -11.74 47.55
C LEU A 14 7.51 -13.14 47.24
N PRO A 15 7.28 -13.98 48.26
CA PRO A 15 6.73 -15.31 48.06
C PRO A 15 5.32 -15.22 47.47
N GLY A 16 5.05 -15.98 46.41
CA GLY A 16 3.77 -16.00 45.71
C GLY A 16 3.66 -15.05 44.52
N LEU A 17 4.56 -14.06 44.38
CA LEU A 17 4.56 -13.12 43.25
C LEU A 17 4.69 -13.85 41.89
N ARG A 18 5.52 -14.90 41.85
CA ARG A 18 5.71 -15.74 40.66
C ARG A 18 4.38 -16.30 40.12
N ASN A 19 3.51 -16.77 41.02
CA ASN A 19 2.22 -17.35 40.64
C ASN A 19 1.28 -16.29 40.03
N ILE A 20 1.33 -15.05 40.53
CA ILE A 20 0.54 -13.93 40.02
C ILE A 20 1.06 -13.52 38.63
N ILE A 21 2.38 -13.48 38.45
CA ILE A 21 3.00 -13.22 37.13
C ILE A 21 2.63 -14.30 36.12
N ASP A 22 2.68 -15.57 36.52
CA ASP A 22 2.36 -16.69 35.64
C ASP A 22 0.87 -16.66 35.22
N ASP A 23 -0.06 -16.41 36.15
CA ASP A 23 -1.50 -16.29 35.88
C ASP A 23 -1.81 -15.12 34.92
N TYR A 24 -1.23 -13.93 35.16
CA TYR A 24 -1.35 -12.80 34.25
C TYR A 24 -0.81 -13.15 32.85
N THR A 25 0.39 -13.75 32.81
CA THR A 25 1.06 -14.09 31.56
C THR A 25 0.27 -15.09 30.75
N GLU A 26 -0.33 -16.10 31.39
CA GLU A 26 -1.17 -17.09 30.73
C GLU A 26 -2.43 -16.45 30.14
N LYS A 27 -3.14 -15.62 30.92
CA LYS A 27 -4.35 -14.90 30.45
C LYS A 27 -4.05 -13.93 29.32
N ALA A 28 -2.96 -13.16 29.44
CA ALA A 28 -2.53 -12.22 28.42
C ALA A 28 -2.15 -12.95 27.11
N LYS A 29 -1.46 -14.09 27.21
CA LYS A 29 -1.14 -14.93 26.04
C LYS A 29 -2.38 -15.49 25.36
N ALA A 30 -3.35 -15.99 26.14
CA ALA A 30 -4.60 -16.50 25.58
C ALA A 30 -5.35 -15.41 24.81
N SER A 31 -5.51 -14.22 25.41
CA SER A 31 -6.14 -13.06 24.75
C SER A 31 -5.40 -12.63 23.48
N ALA A 32 -4.05 -12.60 23.52
CA ALA A 32 -3.25 -12.24 22.35
C ALA A 32 -3.37 -13.25 21.21
N GLU A 33 -3.49 -14.55 21.52
CA GLU A 33 -3.62 -15.60 20.51
C GLU A 33 -4.94 -15.49 19.73
N ASP A 34 -6.04 -15.24 20.44
CA ASP A 34 -7.37 -15.05 19.82
C ASP A 34 -7.37 -13.85 18.87
N VAL A 35 -6.81 -12.72 19.32
CA VAL A 35 -6.72 -11.49 18.52
C VAL A 35 -5.79 -11.67 17.33
N LYS A 36 -4.68 -12.39 17.49
CA LYS A 36 -3.74 -12.69 16.39
C LYS A 36 -4.46 -13.40 15.25
N LEU A 37 -5.31 -14.39 15.54
CA LEU A 37 -6.05 -15.12 14.50
C LEU A 37 -6.98 -14.19 13.72
N VAL A 38 -7.71 -13.32 14.43
CA VAL A 38 -8.61 -12.33 13.80
C VAL A 38 -7.82 -11.36 12.92
N LEU A 39 -6.72 -10.79 13.42
CA LEU A 39 -5.91 -9.83 12.66
C LEU A 39 -5.22 -10.47 11.45
N LEU A 40 -4.82 -11.74 11.53
CA LEU A 40 -4.30 -12.48 10.38
C LEU A 40 -5.36 -12.69 9.30
N ASP A 41 -6.62 -12.95 9.69
CA ASP A 41 -7.72 -13.04 8.73
C ASP A 41 -8.00 -11.67 8.06
N LYS A 42 -7.99 -10.57 8.83
CA LYS A 42 -8.09 -9.22 8.27
C LYS A 42 -6.95 -8.91 7.30
N HIS A 43 -5.73 -9.28 7.64
CA HIS A 43 -4.57 -9.13 6.75
C HIS A 43 -4.74 -9.93 5.44
N SER A 44 -5.20 -11.18 5.54
CA SER A 44 -5.54 -12.01 4.38
C SER A 44 -6.64 -11.38 3.52
N GLY A 45 -7.66 -10.80 4.15
CA GLY A 45 -8.72 -10.02 3.48
C GLY A 45 -8.16 -8.84 2.70
N LEU A 46 -7.28 -8.05 3.32
CA LEU A 46 -6.62 -6.91 2.66
C LEU A 46 -5.77 -7.36 1.46
N ALA A 47 -4.99 -8.44 1.60
CA ALA A 47 -4.21 -9.00 0.51
C ALA A 47 -5.10 -9.45 -0.67
N LYS A 48 -6.25 -10.07 -0.38
CA LYS A 48 -7.23 -10.45 -1.41
C LYS A 48 -7.81 -9.25 -2.15
N GLN A 49 -8.09 -8.14 -1.46
CA GLN A 49 -8.58 -6.93 -2.13
C GLN A 49 -7.54 -6.36 -3.09
N VAL A 50 -6.27 -6.31 -2.69
CA VAL A 50 -5.17 -5.85 -3.54
C VAL A 50 -4.96 -6.78 -4.74
N ASP A 51 -5.05 -8.10 -4.54
CA ASP A 51 -4.92 -9.08 -5.63
C ASP A 51 -6.09 -9.02 -6.63
N ALA A 52 -7.32 -8.83 -6.12
CA ALA A 52 -8.51 -8.65 -6.95
C ALA A 52 -8.42 -7.38 -7.80
N PHE A 53 -7.98 -6.26 -7.21
CA PHE A 53 -7.66 -5.03 -7.94
C PHE A 53 -6.62 -5.30 -9.03
N THR A 54 -5.48 -5.88 -8.67
CA THR A 54 -4.35 -6.11 -9.57
C THR A 54 -4.76 -6.99 -10.76
N THR A 55 -5.50 -8.07 -10.49
CA THR A 55 -5.97 -9.00 -11.51
C THR A 55 -6.96 -8.34 -12.46
N THR A 56 -7.95 -7.61 -11.91
CA THR A 56 -8.98 -6.93 -12.71
C THR A 56 -8.36 -5.85 -13.57
N TYR A 57 -7.49 -5.04 -12.98
CA TYR A 57 -6.86 -3.94 -13.68
C TYR A 57 -5.90 -4.42 -14.78
N LYS A 58 -5.13 -5.47 -14.52
CA LYS A 58 -4.27 -6.10 -15.54
C LYS A 58 -5.08 -6.61 -16.75
N LYS A 59 -6.30 -7.10 -16.53
CA LYS A 59 -7.18 -7.50 -17.64
C LYS A 59 -7.53 -6.31 -18.52
N PHE A 60 -7.94 -5.18 -17.95
CA PHE A 60 -8.20 -3.95 -18.70
C PHE A 60 -6.97 -3.44 -19.44
N GLN A 61 -5.78 -3.53 -18.83
CA GLN A 61 -4.53 -3.17 -19.51
C GLN A 61 -4.27 -4.04 -20.74
N VAL A 62 -4.50 -5.35 -20.66
CA VAL A 62 -4.33 -6.27 -21.80
C VAL A 62 -5.33 -5.94 -22.90
N GLU A 63 -6.60 -5.71 -22.56
CA GLU A 63 -7.64 -5.34 -23.52
C GLU A 63 -7.32 -4.02 -24.24
N ALA A 64 -6.89 -3.00 -23.50
CA ALA A 64 -6.46 -1.72 -24.07
C ALA A 64 -5.20 -1.86 -24.95
N GLN A 65 -4.24 -2.69 -24.54
CA GLN A 65 -3.04 -2.97 -25.31
C GLN A 65 -3.38 -3.67 -26.63
N GLU A 66 -4.24 -4.68 -26.62
CA GLU A 66 -4.70 -5.35 -27.84
C GLU A 66 -5.45 -4.40 -28.78
N ALA A 67 -6.34 -3.55 -28.24
CA ALA A 67 -7.05 -2.54 -29.01
C ALA A 67 -6.08 -1.56 -29.67
N SER A 68 -5.07 -1.11 -28.93
CA SER A 68 -4.03 -0.23 -29.47
C SER A 68 -3.20 -0.88 -30.56
N ILE A 69 -2.76 -2.12 -30.38
CA ILE A 69 -2.00 -2.87 -31.40
C ILE A 69 -2.83 -2.97 -32.69
N ARG A 70 -4.11 -3.32 -32.58
CA ARG A 70 -5.02 -3.38 -33.74
C ARG A 70 -5.15 -2.03 -34.45
N ALA A 71 -5.29 -0.93 -33.70
CA ALA A 71 -5.36 0.41 -34.26
C ALA A 71 -4.08 0.78 -35.03
N VAL A 72 -2.91 0.56 -34.42
CA VAL A 72 -1.60 0.82 -35.04
C VAL A 72 -1.39 -0.02 -36.29
N GLU A 73 -1.70 -1.32 -36.25
CA GLU A 73 -1.57 -2.20 -37.42
C GLU A 73 -2.48 -1.78 -38.58
N THR A 74 -3.73 -1.40 -38.26
CA THR A 74 -4.70 -0.93 -39.25
C THR A 74 -4.20 0.35 -39.91
N HIS A 75 -3.78 1.33 -39.10
CA HIS A 75 -3.19 2.57 -39.61
C HIS A 75 -1.94 2.29 -40.45
N ARG A 76 -1.02 1.42 -40.00
CA ARG A 76 0.21 1.10 -40.74
C ARG A 76 -0.08 0.55 -42.14
N ARG A 77 -1.13 -0.29 -42.29
CA ARG A 77 -1.55 -0.82 -43.59
C ARG A 77 -2.10 0.31 -44.48
N THR A 78 -2.98 1.14 -43.93
CA THR A 78 -3.59 2.28 -44.65
C THR A 78 -2.53 3.30 -45.07
N ALA A 79 -1.67 3.75 -44.16
CA ALA A 79 -0.62 4.72 -44.43
C ALA A 79 0.36 4.21 -45.50
N LYS A 80 0.79 2.95 -45.42
CA LYS A 80 1.67 2.36 -46.44
C LYS A 80 1.00 2.34 -47.83
N GLN A 81 -0.30 2.07 -47.89
CA GLN A 81 -1.04 2.09 -49.16
C GLN A 81 -1.15 3.51 -49.72
N LEU A 82 -1.52 4.49 -48.88
CA LEU A 82 -1.64 5.89 -49.27
C LEU A 82 -0.32 6.47 -49.76
N LEU A 83 0.77 6.25 -49.01
CA LEU A 83 2.11 6.74 -49.39
C LEU A 83 2.59 6.12 -50.71
N ARG A 84 2.39 4.80 -50.89
CA ARG A 84 2.74 4.14 -52.17
C ARG A 84 1.93 4.68 -53.34
N GLN A 85 0.64 4.96 -53.14
CA GLN A 85 -0.22 5.54 -54.17
C GLN A 85 0.20 6.98 -54.49
N ALA A 86 0.59 7.77 -53.48
CA ALA A 86 1.09 9.13 -53.67
C ALA A 86 2.37 9.15 -54.51
N SER A 87 3.36 8.31 -54.20
CA SER A 87 4.60 8.19 -54.99
C SER A 87 4.33 7.69 -56.42
N ALA A 88 3.39 6.77 -56.60
CA ALA A 88 3.03 6.25 -57.92
C ALA A 88 2.28 7.29 -58.78
N ALA A 89 1.35 8.05 -58.19
CA ALA A 89 0.66 9.15 -58.86
C ALA A 89 1.67 10.22 -59.33
N HIS A 90 2.66 10.52 -58.48
CA HIS A 90 3.75 11.44 -58.84
C HIS A 90 4.62 10.90 -59.99
N SER A 91 4.98 9.60 -59.98
CA SER A 91 5.77 8.98 -61.06
C SER A 91 5.04 8.97 -62.41
N ALA A 92 3.70 8.90 -62.41
CA ALA A 92 2.88 8.93 -63.63
C ALA A 92 2.77 10.34 -64.23
N THR A 93 2.88 11.41 -63.42
CA THR A 93 2.92 12.80 -63.91
C THR A 93 4.16 13.15 -64.70
N ALA A 94 5.31 12.49 -64.46
CA ALA A 94 6.50 12.67 -65.28
C ALA A 94 6.30 12.24 -66.76
N SER A 95 5.21 11.52 -67.07
CA SER A 95 4.83 11.12 -68.43
C SER A 95 3.66 11.91 -69.04
N ASP A 96 2.90 12.70 -68.27
CA ASP A 96 1.70 13.41 -68.73
C ASP A 96 1.79 14.93 -68.49
N ALA A 97 1.63 15.72 -69.55
CA ALA A 97 1.85 17.17 -69.59
C ALA A 97 0.82 18.04 -68.81
N ASP A 98 -0.15 17.45 -68.12
CA ASP A 98 -1.35 18.14 -67.61
C ASP A 98 -1.33 18.43 -66.10
N GLY A 99 -0.24 18.11 -65.37
CA GLY A 99 -0.07 18.45 -63.94
C GLY A 99 -1.06 17.79 -62.96
N SER A 100 -2.06 17.03 -63.44
CA SER A 100 -3.13 16.40 -62.67
C SER A 100 -2.68 15.33 -61.67
N GLY A 101 -1.52 14.70 -61.86
CA GLY A 101 -1.01 13.68 -60.94
C GLY A 101 -0.41 14.24 -59.65
N SER A 102 0.09 15.49 -59.67
CA SER A 102 0.67 16.16 -58.50
C SER A 102 -0.41 16.53 -57.48
N SER A 103 -1.57 17.01 -57.94
CA SER A 103 -2.73 17.30 -57.06
C SER A 103 -3.31 16.05 -56.40
N VAL A 104 -3.35 14.92 -57.12
CA VAL A 104 -3.78 13.62 -56.58
C VAL A 104 -2.78 13.10 -55.54
N GLY A 105 -1.48 13.24 -55.78
CA GLY A 105 -0.44 12.87 -54.82
C GLY A 105 -0.53 13.69 -53.52
N LEU A 106 -0.76 15.00 -53.63
CA LEU A 106 -0.95 15.89 -52.48
C LEU A 106 -2.20 15.53 -51.66
N GLN A 107 -3.32 15.18 -52.32
CA GLN A 107 -4.52 14.74 -51.63
C GLN A 107 -4.29 13.43 -50.86
N LEU A 108 -3.58 12.46 -51.44
CA LEU A 108 -3.25 11.19 -50.78
C LEU A 108 -2.34 11.39 -49.55
N LEU A 109 -1.42 12.37 -49.59
CA LEU A 109 -0.62 12.74 -48.43
C LEU A 109 -1.47 13.40 -47.34
N GLN A 110 -2.43 14.25 -47.70
CA GLN A 110 -3.37 14.83 -46.75
C GLN A 110 -4.24 13.76 -46.08
N ASP A 111 -4.69 12.77 -46.85
CA ASP A 111 -5.44 11.62 -46.32
C ASP A 111 -4.56 10.77 -45.36
N ALA A 112 -3.25 10.67 -45.62
CA ALA A 112 -2.31 9.98 -44.73
C ALA A 112 -2.11 10.75 -43.41
N GLU A 113 -2.03 12.08 -43.46
CA GLU A 113 -1.98 12.93 -42.25
C GLU A 113 -3.26 12.80 -41.43
N ALA A 114 -4.43 12.86 -42.09
CA ALA A 114 -5.71 12.65 -41.43
C ALA A 114 -5.81 11.27 -40.78
N SER A 115 -5.28 10.23 -41.43
CA SER A 115 -5.19 8.89 -40.85
C SER A 115 -4.28 8.83 -39.61
N SER A 116 -3.16 9.57 -39.62
CA SER A 116 -2.24 9.66 -38.49
C SER A 116 -2.89 10.38 -37.30
N GLU A 117 -3.60 11.48 -37.54
CA GLU A 117 -4.35 12.19 -36.50
C GLU A 117 -5.46 11.33 -35.91
N LYS A 118 -6.16 10.56 -36.77
CA LYS A 118 -7.16 9.61 -36.31
C LYS A 118 -6.56 8.54 -35.40
N LEU A 119 -5.44 7.91 -35.78
CA LEU A 119 -4.75 6.94 -34.92
C LEU A 119 -4.37 7.58 -33.57
N HIS A 120 -3.80 8.79 -33.61
CA HIS A 120 -3.42 9.50 -32.40
C HIS A 120 -4.61 9.71 -31.46
N GLY A 121 -5.75 10.19 -31.99
CA GLY A 121 -6.98 10.35 -31.24
C GLY A 121 -7.50 9.03 -30.66
N GLU A 122 -7.51 7.95 -31.45
CA GLU A 122 -7.91 6.62 -30.97
C GLU A 122 -7.01 6.13 -29.82
N LEU A 123 -5.69 6.29 -29.93
CA LEU A 123 -4.75 5.88 -28.89
C LEU A 123 -4.88 6.72 -27.61
N MET A 124 -5.11 8.03 -27.75
CA MET A 124 -5.33 8.91 -26.60
C MET A 124 -6.66 8.60 -25.90
N ASN A 125 -7.72 8.27 -26.65
CA ASN A 125 -8.99 7.88 -26.06
C ASN A 125 -8.87 6.57 -25.28
N LEU A 126 -8.23 5.55 -25.86
CA LEU A 126 -7.97 4.28 -25.14
C LEU A 126 -7.18 4.50 -23.85
N GLU A 127 -6.21 5.42 -23.87
CA GLU A 127 -5.44 5.77 -22.69
C GLU A 127 -6.27 6.55 -21.66
N SER A 128 -7.15 7.47 -22.09
CA SER A 128 -8.09 8.19 -21.22
C SER A 128 -9.03 7.23 -20.51
N ASP A 129 -9.66 6.32 -21.27
CA ASP A 129 -10.59 5.32 -20.74
C ASP A 129 -9.90 4.41 -19.70
N LEU A 130 -8.65 4.01 -19.97
CA LEU A 130 -7.87 3.19 -19.05
C LEU A 130 -7.51 3.94 -17.77
N VAL A 131 -7.16 5.24 -17.86
CA VAL A 131 -6.89 6.09 -16.69
C VAL A 131 -8.13 6.27 -15.83
N GLU A 132 -9.28 6.54 -16.45
CA GLU A 132 -10.56 6.67 -15.73
C GLU A 132 -10.90 5.36 -15.00
N THR A 133 -10.81 4.23 -15.71
CA THR A 133 -11.00 2.89 -15.12
C THR A 133 -10.04 2.64 -13.96
N ALA A 134 -8.76 3.02 -14.10
CA ALA A 134 -7.77 2.84 -13.05
C ALA A 134 -8.09 3.70 -11.81
N GLN A 135 -8.53 4.94 -12.00
CA GLN A 135 -8.93 5.82 -10.90
C GLN A 135 -10.13 5.25 -10.13
N GLU A 136 -11.14 4.74 -10.83
CA GLU A 136 -12.30 4.10 -10.22
C GLU A 136 -11.91 2.84 -9.43
N LEU A 137 -11.09 1.96 -10.02
CA LEU A 137 -10.62 0.74 -9.38
C LEU A 137 -9.74 1.02 -8.16
N ILE A 138 -8.86 2.03 -8.22
CA ILE A 138 -8.05 2.47 -7.09
C ILE A 138 -8.94 3.01 -5.98
N ALA A 139 -9.94 3.84 -6.30
CA ALA A 139 -10.87 4.38 -5.30
C ALA A 139 -11.71 3.28 -4.63
N ALA A 140 -12.18 2.30 -5.40
CA ALA A 140 -12.91 1.15 -4.88
C ALA A 140 -12.03 0.28 -3.94
N MET A 141 -10.79 0.02 -4.35
CA MET A 141 -9.80 -0.67 -3.52
C MET A 141 -9.52 0.11 -2.24
N GLU A 142 -9.25 1.42 -2.33
CA GLU A 142 -9.00 2.33 -1.21
C GLU A 142 -10.14 2.27 -0.17
N GLY A 143 -11.40 2.36 -0.62
CA GLY A 143 -12.55 2.23 0.27
C GLY A 143 -12.65 0.87 0.96
N SER A 144 -12.36 -0.22 0.24
CA SER A 144 -12.43 -1.57 0.81
C SER A 144 -11.31 -1.85 1.81
N ILE A 145 -10.08 -1.46 1.51
CA ILE A 145 -8.95 -1.67 2.43
C ILE A 145 -9.04 -0.76 3.65
N GLU A 146 -9.60 0.44 3.53
CA GLU A 146 -9.84 1.34 4.67
C GLU A 146 -10.88 0.75 5.62
N ALA A 147 -11.96 0.16 5.09
CA ALA A 147 -12.95 -0.54 5.91
C ALA A 147 -12.32 -1.71 6.69
N ILE A 148 -11.54 -2.57 6.02
CA ILE A 148 -10.81 -3.67 6.67
C ILE A 148 -9.80 -3.13 7.71
N GLY A 149 -9.10 -2.06 7.37
CA GLY A 149 -8.16 -1.39 8.25
C GLY A 149 -8.83 -0.83 9.51
N SER A 150 -10.03 -0.26 9.38
CA SER A 150 -10.82 0.22 10.51
C SER A 150 -11.23 -0.91 11.44
N GLU A 151 -11.78 -1.98 10.89
CA GLU A 151 -12.17 -3.16 11.68
C GLU A 151 -10.96 -3.77 12.40
N ALA A 152 -9.79 -3.84 11.74
CA ALA A 152 -8.57 -4.32 12.37
C ALA A 152 -8.10 -3.41 13.52
N ARG A 153 -8.23 -2.07 13.37
CA ARG A 153 -7.92 -1.09 14.41
C ARG A 153 -8.88 -1.17 15.61
N GLU A 154 -10.15 -1.47 15.38
CA GLU A 154 -11.13 -1.67 16.45
C GLU A 154 -10.80 -2.92 17.28
N VAL A 155 -10.52 -4.05 16.62
CA VAL A 155 -10.11 -5.30 17.27
C VAL A 155 -8.83 -5.09 18.09
N ALA A 156 -7.89 -4.35 17.53
CA ALA A 156 -6.66 -3.94 18.18
C ALA A 156 -6.87 -3.12 19.45
N THR A 157 -7.66 -2.04 19.39
CA THR A 157 -7.95 -1.19 20.56
C THR A 157 -8.67 -1.99 21.65
N GLU A 158 -9.61 -2.86 21.28
CA GLU A 158 -10.27 -3.74 22.25
C GLU A 158 -9.30 -4.73 22.92
N HIS A 159 -8.32 -5.25 22.17
CA HIS A 159 -7.26 -6.08 22.74
C HIS A 159 -6.45 -5.34 23.79
N PHE A 160 -5.99 -4.12 23.49
CA PHE A 160 -5.23 -3.32 24.46
C PHE A 160 -6.05 -2.99 25.71
N ARG A 161 -7.35 -2.71 25.54
CA ARG A 161 -8.27 -2.54 26.68
C ARG A 161 -8.36 -3.80 27.53
N THR A 162 -8.41 -4.97 26.90
CA THR A 162 -8.44 -6.26 27.61
C THR A 162 -7.14 -6.50 28.39
N ILE A 163 -5.98 -6.23 27.79
CA ILE A 163 -4.68 -6.39 28.47
C ILE A 163 -4.52 -5.38 29.61
N GLU A 164 -5.01 -4.14 29.45
CA GLU A 164 -5.03 -3.13 30.50
C GLU A 164 -5.86 -3.60 31.72
N VAL A 165 -7.03 -4.22 31.48
CA VAL A 165 -7.83 -4.83 32.57
C VAL A 165 -7.07 -5.95 33.27
N LEU A 166 -6.39 -6.82 32.52
CA LEU A 166 -5.55 -7.86 33.10
C LEU A 166 -4.39 -7.27 33.92
N GLU A 167 -3.80 -6.16 33.47
CA GLU A 167 -2.72 -5.45 34.15
C GLU A 167 -3.20 -4.81 35.45
N ASN A 168 -4.39 -4.20 35.45
CA ASN A 168 -5.00 -3.66 36.66
C ASN A 168 -5.28 -4.76 37.68
N ASN A 169 -5.81 -5.91 37.24
CA ASN A 169 -6.01 -7.06 38.12
C ASN A 169 -4.69 -7.61 38.67
N PHE A 170 -3.63 -7.63 37.84
CA PHE A 170 -2.29 -8.02 38.27
C PHE A 170 -1.77 -7.08 39.36
N PHE A 171 -1.86 -5.76 39.15
CA PHE A 171 -1.47 -4.74 40.12
C PHE A 171 -2.23 -4.87 41.44
N GLU A 172 -3.55 -5.07 41.40
CA GLU A 172 -4.37 -5.28 42.60
C GLU A 172 -3.94 -6.54 43.37
N ASN A 173 -3.68 -7.65 42.66
CA ASN A 173 -3.24 -8.90 43.27
C ASN A 173 -1.85 -8.78 43.92
N VAL A 174 -0.91 -8.08 43.27
CA VAL A 174 0.43 -7.80 43.84
C VAL A 174 0.33 -6.90 45.07
N SER A 175 -0.50 -5.85 45.00
CA SER A 175 -0.76 -4.95 46.13
C SER A 175 -1.37 -5.69 47.32
N GLN A 176 -2.33 -6.57 47.06
CA GLN A 176 -2.95 -7.39 48.10
C GLN A 176 -1.96 -8.40 48.69
N LEU A 177 -1.11 -9.01 47.87
CA LEU A 177 -0.03 -9.89 48.34
C LEU A 177 0.92 -9.13 49.29
N ALA A 178 1.34 -7.92 48.91
CA ALA A 178 2.19 -7.08 49.75
C ALA A 178 1.53 -6.76 51.10
N VAL A 179 0.24 -6.40 51.12
CA VAL A 179 -0.51 -6.16 52.36
C VAL A 179 -0.55 -7.42 53.24
N THR A 180 -0.88 -8.58 52.67
CA THR A 180 -0.93 -9.84 53.41
C THR A 180 0.43 -10.24 53.99
N LEU A 181 1.52 -9.99 53.26
CA LEU A 181 2.88 -10.26 53.75
C LEU A 181 3.30 -9.29 54.86
N LEU A 182 2.91 -8.00 54.77
CA LEU A 182 3.12 -7.01 55.84
C LEU A 182 2.36 -7.37 57.11
N GLU A 183 1.09 -7.79 56.99
CA GLU A 183 0.27 -8.25 58.11
C GLU A 183 0.86 -9.50 58.76
N ARG A 184 1.36 -10.45 57.96
CA ARG A 184 2.01 -11.67 58.45
C ARG A 184 3.30 -11.36 59.21
N MET A 185 4.13 -10.45 58.68
CA MET A 185 5.36 -10.00 59.33
C MET A 185 5.10 -9.27 60.65
N ALA A 186 3.97 -8.56 60.76
CA ALA A 186 3.59 -7.83 61.98
C ALA A 186 2.91 -8.71 63.05
N SER A 187 2.65 -9.99 62.77
CA SER A 187 2.05 -10.92 63.73
C SER A 187 3.09 -11.48 64.71
N GLU A 188 2.67 -11.94 65.90
CA GLU A 188 3.58 -12.48 66.94
C GLU A 188 4.39 -13.70 66.46
N ASP A 189 3.89 -14.43 65.44
CA ASP A 189 4.58 -15.57 64.82
C ASP A 189 5.44 -15.16 63.59
N GLY A 190 5.44 -13.87 63.21
CA GLY A 190 6.10 -13.38 61.99
C GLY A 190 7.63 -13.35 62.05
N GLU A 191 8.22 -13.25 63.23
CA GLU A 191 9.69 -13.28 63.39
C GLU A 191 10.27 -14.68 63.14
N ASP A 192 9.50 -15.74 63.38
CA ASP A 192 9.89 -17.15 63.21
C ASP A 192 9.33 -17.79 61.92
N ASP A 193 8.75 -16.98 61.02
CA ASP A 193 8.22 -17.49 59.74
C ASP A 193 9.36 -17.80 58.76
N ASP A 194 9.73 -19.08 58.70
CA ASP A 194 10.72 -19.65 57.77
C ASP A 194 10.38 -19.42 56.28
N TYR A 195 9.12 -19.06 55.95
CA TYR A 195 8.75 -18.70 54.57
C TYR A 195 9.15 -17.27 54.18
N LEU A 196 9.57 -16.42 55.12
CA LEU A 196 10.05 -15.06 54.86
C LEU A 196 11.57 -15.00 54.91
N THR A 197 12.21 -15.01 53.75
CA THR A 197 13.67 -14.84 53.63
C THR A 197 14.13 -13.47 54.14
N ASP A 198 15.41 -13.34 54.53
CA ASP A 198 15.99 -12.08 55.00
C ASP A 198 15.84 -10.94 53.98
N GLU A 199 15.99 -11.25 52.68
CA GLU A 199 15.80 -10.29 51.59
C GLU A 199 14.35 -9.82 51.47
N CYS A 200 13.38 -10.73 51.65
CA CYS A 200 11.96 -10.40 51.67
C CYS A 200 11.62 -9.52 52.89
N ARG A 201 12.13 -9.87 54.08
CA ARG A 201 11.96 -9.06 55.30
C ARG A 201 12.57 -7.65 55.16
N ALA A 202 13.72 -7.53 54.51
CA ALA A 202 14.36 -6.23 54.26
C ALA A 202 13.48 -5.30 53.40
N ILE A 203 12.83 -5.83 52.36
CA ILE A 203 11.89 -5.08 51.51
C ILE A 203 10.58 -4.77 52.24
N LEU A 204 10.04 -5.70 53.01
CA LEU A 204 8.79 -5.47 53.76
C LEU A 204 8.97 -4.42 54.88
N ASN A 205 10.16 -4.30 55.46
CA ASN A 205 10.46 -3.26 56.45
C ASN A 205 10.45 -1.83 55.86
N ASP A 206 10.74 -1.68 54.57
CA ASP A 206 10.64 -0.40 53.85
C ASP A 206 9.35 -0.34 53.04
N ARG A 207 8.23 -0.11 53.75
CA ARG A 207 6.90 -0.03 53.17
C ARG A 207 6.81 1.03 52.05
N ASP A 208 7.53 2.13 52.16
CA ASP A 208 7.51 3.18 51.15
C ASP A 208 8.22 2.72 49.88
N ALA A 209 9.40 2.10 49.99
CA ALA A 209 10.10 1.52 48.84
C ALA A 209 9.29 0.41 48.16
N LEU A 210 8.64 -0.46 48.93
CA LEU A 210 7.77 -1.51 48.39
C LEU A 210 6.61 -0.94 47.58
N ASN A 211 5.87 0.02 48.13
CA ASN A 211 4.77 0.65 47.41
C ASN A 211 5.26 1.41 46.18
N ASN A 212 6.40 2.10 46.26
CA ASN A 212 6.98 2.78 45.11
C ASN A 212 7.38 1.81 43.99
N ALA A 213 7.91 0.63 44.33
CA ALA A 213 8.24 -0.39 43.34
C ALA A 213 6.99 -0.97 42.67
N ILE A 214 5.93 -1.26 43.44
CA ILE A 214 4.67 -1.79 42.89
C ILE A 214 4.00 -0.76 41.96
N ASN A 215 3.89 0.50 42.39
CA ASN A 215 3.32 1.57 41.56
C ASN A 215 4.20 1.86 40.32
N GLY A 216 5.52 1.92 40.50
CA GLY A 216 6.45 2.16 39.39
C GLY A 216 6.42 1.04 38.34
N SER A 217 6.31 -0.21 38.77
CA SER A 217 6.11 -1.36 37.87
C SER A 217 4.83 -1.21 37.04
N HIS A 218 3.72 -0.89 37.70
CA HIS A 218 2.44 -0.66 37.03
C HIS A 218 2.50 0.48 36.02
N ASP A 219 3.08 1.63 36.39
CA ASP A 219 3.25 2.78 35.49
C ASP A 219 4.08 2.42 34.26
N ILE A 220 5.18 1.66 34.43
CA ILE A 220 6.00 1.15 33.31
C ILE A 220 5.17 0.26 32.40
N HIS A 221 4.40 -0.66 32.97
CA HIS A 221 3.54 -1.58 32.24
C HIS A 221 2.48 -0.85 31.40
N ILE A 222 1.70 0.04 32.02
CA ILE A 222 0.69 0.85 31.32
C ILE A 222 1.33 1.71 30.23
N GLY A 223 2.46 2.36 30.52
CA GLY A 223 3.19 3.16 29.53
C GLY A 223 3.63 2.34 28.31
N LYS A 224 4.04 1.08 28.51
CA LYS A 224 4.40 0.17 27.42
C LYS A 224 3.20 -0.28 26.60
N LEU A 225 2.05 -0.52 27.24
CA LEU A 225 0.82 -0.86 26.53
C LEU A 225 0.38 0.28 25.61
N LEU A 226 0.32 1.51 26.13
CA LEU A 226 -0.06 2.70 25.36
C LEU A 226 0.90 2.93 24.18
N ALA A 227 2.21 2.87 24.42
CA ALA A 227 3.20 3.03 23.36
C ALA A 227 3.07 1.98 22.24
N GLN A 228 2.75 0.74 22.62
CA GLN A 228 2.56 -0.33 21.65
C GLN A 228 1.25 -0.20 20.87
N GLU A 229 0.16 0.25 21.52
CA GLU A 229 -1.11 0.55 20.85
C GLU A 229 -0.93 1.64 19.80
N ASP A 230 -0.27 2.75 20.18
CA ASP A 230 0.00 3.87 19.29
C ASP A 230 0.83 3.46 18.08
N ALA A 231 1.92 2.72 18.31
CA ALA A 231 2.79 2.22 17.24
C ALA A 231 2.01 1.33 16.26
N MET A 232 1.14 0.46 16.77
CA MET A 232 0.35 -0.44 15.93
C MET A 232 -0.72 0.33 15.12
N ARG A 233 -1.35 1.35 15.72
CA ARG A 233 -2.31 2.22 15.04
C ARG A 233 -1.65 2.99 13.91
N GLU A 234 -0.48 3.58 14.18
CA GLU A 234 0.30 4.31 13.17
C GLU A 234 0.74 3.38 12.03
N GLN A 235 1.25 2.19 12.35
CA GLN A 235 1.67 1.21 11.35
C GLN A 235 0.50 0.78 10.44
N SER A 236 -0.69 0.58 11.01
CA SER A 236 -1.90 0.23 10.26
C SER A 236 -2.28 1.33 9.25
N LEU A 237 -2.33 2.59 9.71
CA LEU A 237 -2.64 3.74 8.85
C LEU A 237 -1.59 3.92 7.75
N ALA A 238 -0.30 3.84 8.12
CA ALA A 238 0.80 3.94 7.18
C ALA A 238 0.72 2.85 6.11
N LYS A 239 0.33 1.62 6.48
CA LYS A 239 0.27 0.51 5.54
C LYS A 239 -0.83 0.69 4.48
N VAL A 240 -2.01 1.13 4.91
CA VAL A 240 -3.12 1.43 3.98
C VAL A 240 -2.73 2.56 3.03
N ALA A 241 -2.18 3.65 3.57
CA ALA A 241 -1.72 4.79 2.77
C ALA A 241 -0.63 4.41 1.75
N GLU A 242 0.33 3.56 2.15
CA GLU A 242 1.40 3.08 1.28
C GLU A 242 0.86 2.29 0.08
N ILE A 243 -0.12 1.40 0.29
CA ILE A 243 -0.73 0.60 -0.79
C ILE A 243 -1.39 1.50 -1.84
N VAL A 244 -2.22 2.44 -1.39
CA VAL A 244 -2.93 3.38 -2.26
C VAL A 244 -1.93 4.26 -3.02
N LYS A 245 -0.94 4.79 -2.32
CA LYS A 245 0.11 5.62 -2.91
C LYS A 245 0.86 4.87 -4.01
N ASN A 246 1.29 3.64 -3.74
CA ASN A 246 2.00 2.82 -4.72
C ASN A 246 1.16 2.56 -5.96
N ALA A 247 -0.14 2.27 -5.82
CA ALA A 247 -1.04 2.08 -6.96
C ALA A 247 -1.18 3.36 -7.80
N LYS A 248 -1.37 4.52 -7.15
CA LYS A 248 -1.46 5.84 -7.82
C LYS A 248 -0.15 6.19 -8.54
N GLU A 249 1.00 5.95 -7.94
CA GLU A 249 2.31 6.23 -8.53
C GLU A 249 2.60 5.33 -9.74
N GLN A 250 2.32 4.03 -9.64
CA GLN A 250 2.48 3.09 -10.75
C GLN A 250 1.62 3.51 -11.95
N GLU A 251 0.39 3.93 -11.71
CA GLU A 251 -0.49 4.42 -12.77
C GLU A 251 -0.01 5.70 -13.41
N TRP A 252 0.42 6.65 -12.60
CA TRP A 252 0.97 7.89 -13.11
C TRP A 252 2.21 7.65 -13.99
N THR A 253 3.13 6.77 -13.56
CA THR A 253 4.31 6.42 -14.35
C THR A 253 3.94 5.71 -15.66
N ARG A 254 3.02 4.75 -15.60
CA ARG A 254 2.53 4.02 -16.78
C ARG A 254 1.89 4.96 -17.79
N ASN A 255 0.94 5.79 -17.37
CA ASN A 255 0.24 6.74 -18.22
C ASN A 255 1.24 7.66 -18.96
N ARG A 256 2.21 8.22 -18.23
CA ARG A 256 3.23 9.09 -18.84
C ARG A 256 4.10 8.38 -19.86
N ALA A 257 4.52 7.15 -19.57
CA ALA A 257 5.27 6.34 -20.52
C ALA A 257 4.43 6.08 -21.78
N ARG A 258 3.14 5.79 -21.61
CA ARG A 258 2.23 5.51 -22.71
C ARG A 258 1.94 6.73 -23.57
N ILE A 259 1.68 7.88 -22.96
CA ILE A 259 1.52 9.16 -23.68
C ILE A 259 2.78 9.49 -24.49
N ALA A 260 3.97 9.32 -23.91
CA ALA A 260 5.23 9.57 -24.61
C ALA A 260 5.39 8.65 -25.84
N GLU A 261 5.00 7.38 -25.73
CA GLU A 261 5.00 6.44 -26.85
C GLU A 261 4.03 6.87 -27.97
N VAL A 262 2.80 7.26 -27.61
CA VAL A 262 1.80 7.73 -28.58
C VAL A 262 2.28 8.97 -29.33
N LEU A 263 2.91 9.93 -28.62
CA LEU A 263 3.52 11.10 -29.23
C LEU A 263 4.68 10.74 -30.16
N HIS A 264 5.52 9.78 -29.76
CA HIS A 264 6.63 9.31 -30.59
C HIS A 264 6.13 8.64 -31.89
N ILE A 265 5.09 7.81 -31.80
CA ILE A 265 4.47 7.18 -32.98
C ILE A 265 3.95 8.25 -33.95
N LYS A 266 3.22 9.26 -33.43
CA LYS A 266 2.72 10.38 -34.24
C LYS A 266 3.84 11.12 -34.96
N ALA A 267 4.90 11.49 -34.22
CA ALA A 267 6.04 12.22 -34.77
C ALA A 267 6.75 11.42 -35.88
N LYS A 268 6.94 10.11 -35.67
CA LYS A 268 7.54 9.22 -36.66
C LYS A 268 6.71 9.17 -37.94
N HIS A 269 5.40 8.95 -37.84
CA HIS A 269 4.54 8.88 -39.03
C HIS A 269 4.48 10.21 -39.78
N LEU A 270 4.43 11.35 -39.08
CA LEU A 270 4.51 12.66 -39.73
C LEU A 270 5.84 12.87 -40.45
N SER A 271 6.96 12.40 -39.89
CA SER A 271 8.26 12.44 -40.55
C SER A 271 8.28 11.60 -41.83
N GLU A 272 7.66 10.41 -41.82
CA GLU A 272 7.56 9.54 -43.00
C GLU A 272 6.71 10.21 -44.11
N ILE A 273 5.58 10.83 -43.74
CA ILE A 273 4.73 11.58 -44.68
C ILE A 273 5.48 12.77 -45.28
N ASN A 274 6.15 13.57 -44.44
CA ASN A 274 6.91 14.73 -44.89
C ASN A 274 8.07 14.34 -45.82
N HIS A 275 8.71 13.20 -45.58
CA HIS A 275 9.75 12.71 -46.47
C HIS A 275 9.23 12.46 -47.89
N VAL A 276 8.08 11.79 -48.02
CA VAL A 276 7.44 11.55 -49.33
C VAL A 276 6.95 12.86 -49.95
N ARG A 277 6.45 13.81 -49.14
CA ARG A 277 6.07 15.15 -49.60
C ARG A 277 7.26 15.90 -50.20
N ASP A 278 8.41 15.87 -49.54
CA ASP A 278 9.63 16.52 -50.01
C ASP A 278 10.16 15.87 -51.30
N GLU A 279 10.05 14.54 -51.43
CA GLU A 279 10.40 13.84 -52.69
C GLU A 279 9.51 14.28 -53.86
N ILE A 280 8.21 14.43 -53.63
CA ILE A 280 7.26 14.91 -54.64
C ILE A 280 7.58 16.36 -55.05
N ASN A 281 7.89 17.22 -54.07
CA ASN A 281 8.14 18.64 -54.33
C ASN A 281 9.51 18.92 -55.00
N ARG A 282 10.56 18.13 -54.72
CA ARG A 282 11.91 18.37 -55.26
C ARG A 282 12.03 18.17 -56.77
N VAL A 283 11.24 17.27 -57.35
CA VAL A 283 11.32 16.98 -58.79
C VAL A 283 10.58 18.02 -59.63
N ASP A 284 9.56 18.67 -59.05
CA ASP A 284 8.86 19.79 -59.70
C ASP A 284 9.78 21.03 -59.88
N GLU A 285 10.86 21.17 -59.09
CA GLU A 285 11.85 22.26 -59.20
C GLU A 285 12.98 21.98 -60.23
N GLU A 286 13.30 20.71 -60.55
CA GLU A 286 14.34 20.37 -61.54
C GLU A 286 13.88 20.49 -63.00
N PHE A 287 12.58 20.69 -63.24
CA PHE A 287 11.98 20.83 -64.58
C PHE A 287 11.62 22.28 -64.97
N TYR A 288 12.01 23.28 -64.17
CA TYR A 288 11.92 24.71 -64.49
C TYR A 288 13.28 25.35 -64.81
#